data_AF-A0A937I3D6-F1
#
_entry.id   AF-A0A937I3D6-F1
#
_cell.length_a   1.000
_cell.length_b   1.000
_cell.length_c   1.000
_cell.angle_alpha   90.00
_cell.angle_beta   90.00
_cell.angle_gamma   90.00
#
_symmetry.space_group_name_H-M   'P 1'
#
loop_
_entity.id
_entity.type
_entity.pdbx_description
1 polymer ?
#
loop_
_entity_poly.entity_id
_entity_poly.type
_entity_poly.pdbx_seq_one_letter_code
_entity_poly.pdbx_strand_id
1 'polypeptide(L)'
;MTTTQDHGFGLKRIDQDLFDAVASVAQQRPRLRMNHNFHQESDLVQRFLNVLQPGTYVRPHRHVRTEAGTGFECFLVLQGAIGLLLFDAAGRLLQQERLDARGSLRGVELAENQFHSLVALEPDTVMFELKQGPYQPTADKDFLSGFPEEGDPGAAEQEQIWRERFA
;
A
#
# COMPACT_ATOMS: atom_id res chain seq x y z
N MET A 1 -18.89 31.82 1.28
CA MET A 1 -18.80 31.18 -0.05
C MET A 1 -19.06 29.71 0.16
N THR A 2 -20.22 29.25 -0.30
CA THR A 2 -20.76 27.91 -0.10
C THR A 2 -19.96 26.92 -0.95
N THR A 3 -19.20 26.03 -0.32
CA THR A 3 -18.62 24.86 -0.97
C THR A 3 -19.74 23.86 -1.23
N THR A 4 -20.22 23.83 -2.47
CA THR A 4 -21.06 22.74 -2.97
C THR A 4 -20.25 21.44 -2.91
N GLN A 5 -20.64 20.55 -2.00
CA GLN A 5 -20.29 19.14 -2.10
C GLN A 5 -20.98 18.59 -3.36
N ASP A 6 -20.19 18.28 -4.38
CA ASP A 6 -20.66 17.65 -5.61
C ASP A 6 -20.90 16.16 -5.33
N HIS A 7 -22.11 15.84 -4.90
CA HIS A 7 -22.59 14.48 -4.71
C HIS A 7 -23.11 13.91 -6.04
N GLY A 8 -22.23 13.22 -6.76
CA GLY A 8 -22.62 12.03 -7.50
C GLY A 8 -23.18 12.20 -8.90
N PHE A 9 -22.33 12.56 -9.87
CA PHE A 9 -22.39 12.07 -11.26
C PHE A 9 -21.02 12.22 -11.95
N GLY A 10 -19.95 11.79 -11.28
CA GLY A 10 -18.59 11.88 -11.80
C GLY A 10 -17.97 10.51 -12.03
N LEU A 11 -17.80 10.11 -13.29
CA LEU A 11 -16.88 9.02 -13.63
C LEU A 11 -15.49 9.37 -13.07
N LYS A 12 -15.00 8.57 -12.12
CA LYS A 12 -13.63 8.69 -11.63
C LYS A 12 -12.72 7.89 -12.56
N ARG A 13 -11.81 8.57 -13.25
CA ARG A 13 -10.85 7.94 -14.15
C ARG A 13 -9.62 7.49 -13.37
N ILE A 14 -9.06 6.37 -13.80
CA ILE A 14 -7.76 5.86 -13.36
C ILE A 14 -6.93 5.80 -14.64
N ASP A 15 -6.16 6.86 -14.89
CA ASP A 15 -5.42 7.10 -16.12
C ASP A 15 -4.02 7.64 -15.84
N GLN A 16 -3.23 7.84 -16.91
CA GLN A 16 -1.84 8.27 -16.80
C GLN A 16 -1.71 9.67 -16.18
N ASP A 17 -2.61 10.60 -16.51
CA ASP A 17 -2.60 11.95 -15.94
C ASP A 17 -2.75 11.91 -14.41
N LEU A 18 -3.64 11.06 -13.90
CA LEU A 18 -3.76 10.82 -12.46
C LEU A 18 -2.49 10.21 -11.88
N PHE A 19 -1.90 9.21 -12.55
CA PHE A 19 -0.67 8.55 -12.08
C PHE A 19 0.48 9.55 -11.95
N ASP A 20 0.72 10.33 -13.00
CA ASP A 20 1.80 11.32 -13.05
C ASP A 20 1.62 12.42 -12.00
N ALA A 21 0.38 12.90 -11.81
CA ALA A 21 0.07 13.91 -10.81
C ALA A 21 0.34 13.43 -9.38
N VAL A 22 -0.09 12.20 -9.04
CA VAL A 22 0.11 11.64 -7.70
C VAL A 22 1.58 11.25 -7.47
N ALA A 23 2.26 10.74 -8.50
CA ALA A 23 3.68 10.39 -8.46
C ALA A 23 4.56 11.62 -8.18
N SER A 24 4.29 12.75 -8.85
CA SER A 24 4.98 14.02 -8.63
C SER A 24 4.89 14.50 -7.17
N VAL A 25 3.72 14.32 -6.54
CA VAL A 25 3.54 14.62 -5.11
C VAL A 25 4.28 13.60 -4.25
N ALA A 26 4.22 12.31 -4.56
CA ALA A 26 4.87 11.24 -3.81
C ALA A 26 6.39 11.44 -3.72
N GLN A 27 7.05 11.82 -4.83
CA GLN A 27 8.49 12.08 -4.90
C GLN A 27 8.95 13.20 -3.96
N GLN A 28 8.07 14.13 -3.61
CA GLN A 28 8.38 15.26 -2.73
C GLN A 28 8.09 14.98 -1.25
N ARG A 29 7.44 13.85 -0.93
CA ARG A 29 7.12 13.49 0.46
C ARG A 29 8.31 12.80 1.11
N PRO A 30 8.58 13.04 2.41
CA PRO A 30 9.61 12.30 3.14
C PRO A 30 9.42 10.77 3.10
N ARG A 31 8.16 10.32 3.03
CA ARG A 31 7.78 8.89 2.97
C ARG A 31 7.88 8.30 1.57
N LEU A 32 8.14 9.13 0.54
CA LEU A 32 8.24 8.73 -0.86
C LEU A 32 7.01 8.02 -1.45
N ARG A 33 5.84 8.19 -0.80
CA ARG A 33 4.56 7.66 -1.26
C ARG A 33 3.41 8.62 -1.03
N MET A 34 2.32 8.42 -1.79
CA MET A 34 1.07 9.17 -1.63
C MET A 34 -0.13 8.27 -1.92
N ASN A 35 -1.17 8.38 -1.07
CA ASN A 35 -2.46 7.74 -1.33
C ASN A 35 -3.38 8.68 -2.12
N HIS A 36 -4.10 8.15 -3.10
CA HIS A 36 -5.23 8.83 -3.74
C HIS A 36 -6.53 8.04 -3.49
N ASN A 37 -7.39 8.57 -2.62
CA ASN A 37 -8.58 7.87 -2.14
C ASN A 37 -9.80 8.09 -3.04
N PHE A 38 -10.45 7.00 -3.46
CA PHE A 38 -11.72 7.03 -4.20
C PHE A 38 -12.96 6.84 -3.31
N HIS A 39 -12.75 6.55 -2.03
CA HIS A 39 -13.77 6.22 -1.04
C HIS A 39 -13.89 7.33 0.02
N GLN A 40 -15.01 7.36 0.73
CA GLN A 40 -15.14 8.11 1.99
C GLN A 40 -14.76 7.18 3.16
N GLU A 41 -14.36 7.73 4.30
CA GLU A 41 -13.96 6.92 5.47
C GLU A 41 -15.07 5.97 5.95
N SER A 42 -16.33 6.38 5.77
CA SER A 42 -17.53 5.60 6.10
C SER A 42 -17.86 4.49 5.10
N ASP A 43 -17.20 4.44 3.95
CA ASP A 43 -17.49 3.43 2.93
C ASP A 43 -17.13 2.04 3.46
N LEU A 44 -17.96 1.05 3.13
CA LEU A 44 -17.74 -0.35 3.54
C LEU A 44 -16.52 -0.98 2.87
N VAL A 45 -15.98 -0.35 1.81
CA VAL A 45 -14.77 -0.79 1.13
C VAL A 45 -13.91 0.42 0.83
N GLN A 46 -12.67 0.36 1.29
CA GLN A 46 -11.65 1.34 0.97
C GLN A 46 -11.09 1.01 -0.41
N ARG A 47 -11.00 2.01 -1.28
CA ARG A 47 -10.49 1.93 -2.66
C ARG A 47 -9.56 3.09 -2.90
N PHE A 48 -8.28 2.83 -3.17
CA PHE A 48 -7.31 3.91 -3.35
C PHE A 48 -6.12 3.47 -4.20
N LEU A 49 -5.42 4.45 -4.77
CA LEU A 49 -4.07 4.25 -5.27
C LEU A 49 -3.08 4.48 -4.13
N ASN A 50 -2.07 3.65 -4.04
CA ASN A 50 -0.84 3.88 -3.31
C ASN A 50 0.26 4.02 -4.36
N VAL A 51 0.77 5.25 -4.52
CA VAL A 51 1.82 5.56 -5.50
C VAL A 51 3.14 5.68 -4.75
N LEU A 52 4.10 4.84 -5.11
CA LEU A 52 5.32 4.61 -4.33
C LEU A 52 6.56 4.81 -5.19
N GLN A 53 7.61 5.34 -4.57
CA GLN A 53 8.96 5.38 -5.14
C GLN A 53 9.88 4.38 -4.44
N PRO A 54 10.92 3.87 -5.11
CA PRO A 54 12.02 3.16 -4.44
C PRO A 54 12.56 3.98 -3.24
N GLY A 55 12.84 3.31 -2.12
CA GLY A 55 13.14 3.98 -0.84
C GLY A 55 11.91 4.19 0.05
N THR A 56 10.71 3.88 -0.42
CA THR A 56 9.51 3.88 0.42
C THR A 56 9.57 2.74 1.43
N TYR A 57 9.75 3.08 2.71
CA TYR A 57 9.64 2.11 3.78
C TYR A 57 8.19 1.93 4.25
N VAL A 58 7.67 0.70 4.14
CA VAL A 58 6.41 0.29 4.75
C VAL A 58 6.72 -0.64 5.90
N ARG A 59 6.52 -0.18 7.15
CA ARG A 59 6.74 -1.03 8.32
C ARG A 59 5.84 -2.27 8.22
N PRO A 60 6.34 -3.49 8.51
CA PRO A 60 5.53 -4.69 8.43
C PRO A 60 4.34 -4.58 9.36
N HIS A 61 3.16 -4.86 8.83
CA HIS A 61 1.91 -4.70 9.54
C HIS A 61 0.90 -5.75 9.12
N ARG A 62 -0.16 -5.87 9.90
CA ARG A 62 -1.35 -6.62 9.54
C ARG A 62 -2.58 -5.81 9.87
N HIS A 63 -3.63 -6.09 9.12
CA HIS A 63 -4.97 -5.59 9.39
C HIS A 63 -5.75 -6.64 10.19
N VAL A 64 -6.19 -6.27 11.40
CA VAL A 64 -7.02 -7.11 12.27
C VAL A 64 -8.43 -6.53 12.32
N ARG A 65 -9.44 -7.40 12.30
CA ARG A 65 -10.86 -7.03 12.43
C ARG A 65 -11.46 -7.69 13.65
N THR A 66 -12.52 -7.08 14.18
CA THR A 66 -13.27 -7.61 15.32
C THR A 66 -14.00 -8.91 14.98
N GLU A 67 -14.49 -9.02 13.75
CA GLU A 67 -15.17 -10.20 13.23
C GLU A 67 -14.23 -10.95 12.29
N ALA A 68 -13.95 -12.22 12.60
CA ALA A 68 -13.09 -13.06 11.77
C ALA A 68 -13.73 -13.31 10.39
N GLY A 69 -12.89 -13.35 9.36
CA GLY A 69 -13.29 -13.52 7.97
C GLY A 69 -13.88 -12.27 7.31
N THR A 70 -13.78 -11.11 7.97
CA THR A 70 -14.26 -9.83 7.41
C THR A 70 -13.12 -8.97 6.90
N GLY A 71 -11.86 -9.28 7.23
CA GLY A 71 -10.70 -8.55 6.74
C GLY A 71 -10.10 -9.17 5.48
N PHE A 72 -9.73 -8.31 4.54
CA PHE A 72 -8.90 -8.65 3.39
C PHE A 72 -8.18 -7.40 2.90
N GLU A 73 -7.09 -7.62 2.17
CA GLU A 73 -6.39 -6.60 1.39
C GLU A 73 -6.12 -7.16 0.00
N CYS A 74 -6.47 -6.41 -1.04
CA CYS A 74 -6.25 -6.79 -2.43
C CYS A 74 -5.36 -5.75 -3.09
N PHE A 75 -4.30 -6.20 -3.73
CA PHE A 75 -3.32 -5.37 -4.43
C PHE A 75 -3.39 -5.65 -5.92
N LEU A 76 -3.42 -4.59 -6.73
CA LEU A 76 -3.27 -4.66 -8.18
C LEU A 76 -2.23 -3.63 -8.61
N VAL A 77 -1.14 -4.05 -9.23
CA VAL A 77 -0.13 -3.15 -9.79
C VAL A 77 -0.58 -2.70 -11.17
N LEU A 78 -0.81 -1.39 -11.32
CA LEU A 78 -1.27 -0.76 -12.55
C LEU A 78 -0.11 -0.17 -13.36
N GLN A 79 0.97 0.25 -12.69
CA GLN A 79 2.19 0.79 -13.29
C GLN A 79 3.39 0.42 -12.41
N GLY A 80 4.54 0.13 -13.02
CA GLY A 80 5.76 -0.26 -12.31
C GLY A 80 5.65 -1.66 -11.70
N ALA A 81 6.35 -1.86 -10.58
CA ALA A 81 6.44 -3.16 -9.91
C ALA A 81 6.69 -3.00 -8.41
N ILE A 82 6.14 -3.92 -7.62
CA ILE A 82 6.40 -4.07 -6.19
C ILE A 82 6.98 -5.45 -5.86
N GLY A 83 7.74 -5.52 -4.77
CA GLY A 83 8.04 -6.74 -4.06
C GLY A 83 7.17 -6.83 -2.82
N LEU A 84 6.39 -7.89 -2.67
CA LEU A 84 5.60 -8.21 -1.48
C LEU A 84 6.37 -9.18 -0.60
N LEU A 85 6.34 -8.96 0.71
CA LEU A 85 7.02 -9.77 1.72
C LEU A 85 6.01 -10.17 2.80
N LEU A 86 5.89 -11.47 3.08
CA LEU A 86 5.04 -12.00 4.15
C LEU A 86 5.90 -12.52 5.29
N PHE A 87 5.54 -12.18 6.52
CA PHE A 87 6.30 -12.52 7.72
C PHE A 87 5.46 -13.35 8.68
N ASP A 88 6.13 -14.13 9.52
CA ASP A 88 5.53 -14.64 10.74
C ASP A 88 5.57 -13.62 11.88
N ALA A 89 4.95 -13.97 13.01
CA ALA A 89 4.91 -13.11 14.20
C ALA A 89 6.28 -12.89 14.87
N ALA A 90 7.33 -13.63 14.48
CA ALA A 90 8.70 -13.42 14.96
C ALA A 90 9.53 -12.56 14.00
N GLY A 91 8.94 -12.05 12.91
CA GLY A 91 9.64 -11.26 11.89
C GLY A 91 10.42 -12.09 10.88
N ARG A 92 10.23 -13.41 10.83
CA ARG A 92 10.89 -14.26 9.82
C ARG A 92 10.12 -14.16 8.51
N LEU A 93 10.84 -13.94 7.42
CA LEU A 93 10.26 -13.94 6.08
C LEU A 93 9.78 -15.35 5.73
N LEU A 94 8.49 -15.47 5.42
CA LEU A 94 7.84 -16.72 5.03
C LEU A 94 7.75 -16.86 3.50
N GLN A 95 7.39 -15.78 2.83
CA GLN A 95 7.14 -15.77 1.39
C GLN A 95 7.44 -14.39 0.81
N GLN A 96 7.82 -14.36 -0.46
CA GLN A 96 7.97 -13.14 -1.24
C GLN A 96 7.39 -13.31 -2.64
N GLU A 97 6.78 -12.25 -3.18
CA GLU A 97 6.18 -12.23 -4.51
C GLU A 97 6.56 -10.95 -5.25
N ARG A 98 6.94 -11.03 -6.53
CA ARG A 98 7.09 -9.86 -7.41
C ARG A 98 5.77 -9.64 -8.15
N LEU A 99 5.15 -8.49 -7.96
CA LEU A 99 4.00 -8.06 -8.74
C LEU A 99 4.43 -6.98 -9.71
N ASP A 100 4.10 -7.14 -10.99
CA ASP A 100 4.56 -6.28 -12.07
C ASP A 100 3.40 -6.01 -13.04
N ALA A 101 3.12 -4.75 -13.35
CA ALA A 101 2.03 -4.38 -14.26
C ALA A 101 2.16 -5.02 -15.65
N ARG A 102 3.39 -5.32 -16.08
CA ARG A 102 3.73 -5.94 -17.37
C ARG A 102 3.96 -7.46 -17.24
N GLY A 103 4.02 -7.97 -16.00
CA GLY A 103 4.27 -9.37 -15.70
C GLY A 103 3.03 -10.27 -15.75
N SER A 104 3.24 -11.55 -15.43
CA SER A 104 2.19 -12.58 -15.31
C SER A 104 1.43 -12.46 -13.99
N LEU A 105 2.11 -12.13 -12.89
CA LEU A 105 1.50 -11.84 -11.60
C LEU A 105 1.38 -10.33 -11.42
N ARG A 106 0.14 -9.82 -11.45
CA ARG A 106 -0.16 -8.38 -11.37
C ARG A 106 -0.84 -7.98 -10.07
N GLY A 107 -1.29 -8.96 -9.31
CA GLY A 107 -2.09 -8.72 -8.13
C GLY A 107 -2.20 -9.94 -7.25
N VAL A 108 -2.55 -9.69 -5.99
CA VAL A 108 -2.77 -10.69 -4.97
C VAL A 108 -3.91 -10.26 -4.06
N GLU A 109 -4.46 -11.22 -3.33
CA GLU A 109 -5.28 -10.98 -2.15
C GLU A 109 -4.55 -11.55 -0.93
N LEU A 110 -4.50 -10.77 0.13
CA LEU A 110 -4.05 -11.17 1.45
C LEU A 110 -5.28 -11.41 2.32
N ALA A 111 -5.33 -12.58 2.95
CA ALA A 111 -6.30 -12.81 4.02
C ALA A 111 -5.97 -11.93 5.22
N GLU A 112 -6.96 -11.66 6.07
CA GLU A 112 -6.75 -10.97 7.34
C GLU A 112 -5.62 -11.55 8.17
N ASN A 113 -5.06 -10.72 9.05
CA ASN A 113 -4.12 -11.15 10.09
C ASN A 113 -2.76 -11.67 9.56
N GLN A 114 -2.39 -11.37 8.31
CA GLN A 114 -1.06 -11.67 7.76
C GLN A 114 -0.12 -10.47 7.91
N PHE A 115 1.03 -10.67 8.56
CA PHE A 115 2.06 -9.65 8.60
C PHE A 115 2.73 -9.54 7.24
N HIS A 116 2.72 -8.34 6.69
CA HIS A 116 3.28 -8.09 5.38
C HIS A 116 3.92 -6.71 5.29
N SER A 117 4.83 -6.58 4.34
CA SER A 117 5.40 -5.31 3.88
C SER A 117 5.52 -5.35 2.36
N LEU A 118 5.77 -4.20 1.76
CA LEU A 118 6.04 -4.08 0.33
C LEU A 118 7.16 -3.07 0.08
N VAL A 119 7.84 -3.26 -1.04
CA VAL A 119 8.88 -2.35 -1.57
C VAL A 119 8.55 -1.99 -3.01
N ALA A 120 8.76 -0.73 -3.38
CA ALA A 120 8.67 -0.31 -4.77
C ALA A 120 9.96 -0.70 -5.50
N LEU A 121 9.84 -1.44 -6.61
CA LEU A 121 10.98 -1.90 -7.40
C LEU A 121 11.29 -0.96 -8.57
N GLU A 122 10.30 -0.21 -9.02
CA GLU A 122 10.41 0.77 -10.10
C GLU A 122 9.92 2.15 -9.63
N PRO A 123 10.49 3.25 -10.14
CA PRO A 123 9.94 4.60 -9.93
C PRO A 123 8.48 4.69 -10.38
N ASP A 124 7.75 5.60 -9.75
CA ASP A 124 6.36 5.90 -10.11
C ASP A 124 5.46 4.65 -10.14
N THR A 125 5.71 3.70 -9.23
CA THR A 125 4.92 2.49 -9.12
C THR A 125 3.54 2.82 -8.56
N VAL A 126 2.50 2.39 -9.25
CA VAL A 126 1.10 2.61 -8.88
C VAL A 126 0.45 1.28 -8.53
N MET A 127 0.09 1.14 -7.25
CA MET A 127 -0.69 0.01 -6.75
C MET A 127 -2.10 0.48 -6.43
N PHE A 128 -3.12 -0.17 -6.99
CA PHE A 128 -4.49 -0.05 -6.50
C PHE A 128 -4.69 -1.01 -5.34
N GLU A 129 -5.15 -0.46 -4.22
CA GLU A 129 -5.40 -1.20 -2.99
C GLU A 129 -6.90 -1.16 -2.69
N LEU A 130 -7.46 -2.36 -2.46
CA LEU A 130 -8.79 -2.52 -1.88
C LEU A 130 -8.66 -3.18 -0.52
N LYS A 131 -9.35 -2.65 0.47
CA LYS A 131 -9.45 -3.34 1.76
C LYS A 131 -10.77 -3.05 2.45
N GLN A 132 -11.10 -3.90 3.40
CA GLN A 132 -12.33 -3.77 4.17
C GLN A 132 -12.40 -2.39 4.86
N GLY A 133 -13.49 -1.68 4.62
CA GLY A 133 -13.89 -0.48 5.36
C GLY A 133 -14.90 -0.79 6.47
N PRO A 134 -15.34 0.22 7.24
CA PRO A 134 -14.87 1.61 7.21
C PRO A 134 -13.42 1.74 7.70
N TYR A 135 -12.79 2.89 7.41
CA TYR A 135 -11.45 3.17 7.91
C TYR A 135 -11.48 3.44 9.42
N GLN A 136 -10.65 2.73 10.19
CA GLN A 136 -10.57 2.88 11.65
C GLN A 136 -9.12 3.22 12.08
N PRO A 137 -8.76 4.50 12.25
CA PRO A 137 -7.38 4.97 12.39
C PRO A 137 -6.55 4.32 13.50
N THR A 138 -7.17 4.00 14.65
CA THR A 138 -6.47 3.52 15.86
C THR A 138 -6.45 2.00 16.02
N ALA A 139 -7.14 1.26 15.15
CA ALA A 139 -7.24 -0.20 15.20
C ALA A 139 -6.78 -0.90 13.91
N ASP A 140 -6.53 -0.14 12.84
CA ASP A 140 -6.30 -0.74 11.52
C ASP A 140 -4.95 -1.42 11.38
N LYS A 141 -3.88 -0.94 12.04
CA LYS A 141 -2.52 -1.44 11.81
C LYS A 141 -1.87 -1.90 13.09
N ASP A 142 -1.74 -3.22 13.21
CA ASP A 142 -0.85 -3.85 14.18
C ASP A 142 0.52 -3.99 13.51
N PHE A 143 1.51 -3.23 13.99
CA PHE A 143 2.86 -3.24 13.45
C PHE A 143 3.70 -4.33 14.11
N LEU A 144 4.43 -5.06 13.27
CA LEU A 144 5.33 -6.10 13.76
C LEU A 144 6.46 -5.48 14.60
N SER A 145 6.70 -6.06 15.77
CA SER A 145 7.80 -5.66 16.65
C SER A 145 9.14 -6.05 16.04
N GLY A 146 10.21 -5.36 16.45
CA GLY A 146 11.57 -5.61 15.94
C GLY A 146 11.90 -4.95 14.60
N PHE A 147 10.94 -4.27 13.97
CA PHE A 147 11.16 -3.45 12.78
C PHE A 147 11.21 -1.96 13.11
N PRO A 148 12.09 -1.18 12.46
CA PRO A 148 12.26 0.26 12.73
C PRO A 148 10.97 1.03 12.45
N GLU A 149 10.81 2.16 13.14
CA GLU A 149 9.70 3.06 12.87
C GLU A 149 9.94 3.82 11.57
N GLU A 150 8.86 4.31 10.97
CA GLU A 150 8.98 5.09 9.77
C GLU A 150 9.64 6.45 10.08
N GLY A 151 10.74 6.75 9.38
CA GLY A 151 11.57 7.93 9.65
C GLY A 151 12.83 7.64 10.46
N ASP A 152 12.96 6.44 11.06
CA ASP A 152 14.20 6.03 11.71
C ASP A 152 15.30 5.76 10.68
N PRO A 153 16.59 5.98 11.01
CA PRO A 153 17.71 5.66 10.12
C PRO A 153 17.71 4.20 9.63
N GLY A 154 17.30 3.26 10.49
CA GLY A 154 17.23 1.83 10.15
C GLY A 154 16.12 1.51 9.13
N ALA A 155 15.13 2.38 8.93
CA ALA A 155 14.04 2.15 7.98
C ALA A 155 14.55 2.14 6.53
N ALA A 156 15.46 3.05 6.19
CA ALA A 156 16.04 3.13 4.85
C ALA A 156 16.92 1.90 4.56
N GLU A 157 17.75 1.48 5.52
CA GLU A 157 18.57 0.27 5.40
C GLU A 157 17.69 -0.98 5.25
N GLN A 158 16.63 -1.09 6.06
CA GLN A 158 15.71 -2.21 6.01
C GLN A 158 14.96 -2.28 4.66
N GLU A 159 14.49 -1.15 4.13
CA GLU A 159 13.88 -1.06 2.79
C GLU A 159 14.86 -1.53 1.72
N GLN A 160 16.10 -1.07 1.77
CA GLN A 160 17.12 -1.43 0.78
C GLN A 160 17.40 -2.94 0.80
N ILE A 161 17.60 -3.53 1.98
CA ILE A 161 17.80 -4.97 2.15
C ILE A 161 16.65 -5.76 1.53
N TRP A 162 15.41 -5.30 1.73
CA TRP A 162 14.24 -5.94 1.15
C TRP A 162 14.15 -5.79 -0.36
N ARG A 163 14.42 -4.59 -0.89
CA ARG A 163 14.39 -4.31 -2.32
C ARG A 163 15.44 -5.10 -3.09
N GLU A 164 16.62 -5.29 -2.52
CA GLU A 164 17.70 -6.11 -3.09
C GLU A 164 17.33 -7.60 -3.23
N ARG A 165 16.31 -8.10 -2.52
CA ARG A 165 15.80 -9.47 -2.69
C ARG A 165 15.09 -9.72 -4.03
N PHE A 166 14.77 -8.65 -4.75
CA PHE A 166 14.03 -8.69 -6.01
C PHE A 166 14.84 -8.14 -7.19
N ALA A 167 16.14 -7.85 -6.97
CA ALA A 167 17.07 -7.38 -7.99
C ALA A 167 17.58 -8.51 -8.90
#